data_AF-A0AAD7TN95-F1
#
_entry.id   AF-A0AAD7TN95-F1
#
_cell.length_a   1.000
_cell.length_b   1.000
_cell.length_c   1.000
_cell.angle_alpha   90.00
_cell.angle_beta   90.00
_cell.angle_gamma   90.00
#
_symmetry.space_group_name_H-M   'P 1'
#
loop_
_entity.id
_entity.type
_entity.pdbx_description
1 polymer ?
#
loop_
_entity_poly.entity_id
_entity_poly.type
_entity_poly.pdbx_seq_one_letter_code
_entity_poly.pdbx_strand_id
1 'polypeptide(L)'
;MASDPNAPSSPTGLSNTTPELPSDGGFFSNILTPGSSLNPTFLRILDSAFALLFAVLFSLFVLTRGNIHLLFLMVIECCLWASVKWFVHELQQVRLQEGASQASDGHTEDKTSTKPKIE
;
A
#
# COMPACT_ATOMS: atom_id res chain seq x y z
N MET A 1 -28.69 19.36 65.24
CA MET A 1 -28.24 17.99 64.93
C MET A 1 -29.29 17.39 64.00
N ALA A 2 -29.39 17.73 62.71
CA ALA A 2 -28.41 17.85 61.62
C ALA A 2 -27.69 16.53 61.29
N SER A 3 -27.96 16.04 60.07
CA SER A 3 -27.29 15.00 59.26
C SER A 3 -27.65 13.53 59.54
N ASP A 4 -28.01 12.64 58.60
CA ASP A 4 -28.27 12.65 57.15
C ASP A 4 -28.73 11.20 56.78
N PRO A 5 -29.82 10.95 56.02
CA PRO A 5 -30.07 9.66 55.36
C PRO A 5 -29.45 9.58 53.95
N ASN A 6 -28.57 10.53 53.58
CA ASN A 6 -27.93 10.60 52.27
C ASN A 6 -26.46 10.15 52.37
N ALA A 7 -26.23 8.84 52.25
CA ALA A 7 -24.92 8.30 51.92
C ALA A 7 -24.79 8.24 50.38
N PRO A 8 -23.88 9.01 49.75
CA PRO A 8 -23.57 8.86 48.33
C PRO A 8 -22.73 7.59 48.13
N SER A 9 -23.41 6.46 47.92
CA SER A 9 -22.74 5.23 47.49
C SER A 9 -22.57 5.26 45.98
N SER A 10 -21.37 5.70 45.60
CA SER A 10 -20.70 5.46 44.33
C SER A 10 -21.28 6.15 43.10
N PRO A 11 -20.44 6.85 42.29
CA PRO A 11 -20.83 7.15 40.93
C PRO A 11 -21.05 5.82 40.24
N THR A 12 -22.30 5.50 39.89
CA THR A 12 -22.61 4.53 38.85
C THR A 12 -21.93 5.06 37.60
N GLY A 13 -20.67 4.65 37.41
CA GLY A 13 -20.00 4.64 36.14
C GLY A 13 -20.84 3.75 35.24
N LEU A 14 -21.86 4.35 34.65
CA LEU A 14 -22.47 3.87 33.44
C LEU A 14 -21.31 3.78 32.47
N SER A 15 -20.76 2.57 32.36
CA SER A 15 -19.93 2.15 31.27
C SER A 15 -20.62 2.65 30.02
N ASN A 16 -20.07 3.72 29.46
CA ASN A 16 -20.42 4.21 28.16
C ASN A 16 -19.96 3.12 27.19
N THR A 17 -20.69 2.01 27.13
CA THR A 17 -20.66 1.05 26.03
C THR A 17 -21.37 1.70 24.87
N THR A 18 -20.81 2.81 24.40
CA THR A 18 -20.77 3.07 22.98
C THR A 18 -20.28 1.75 22.37
N PRO A 19 -21.00 1.14 21.43
CA PRO A 19 -20.38 0.17 20.56
C PRO A 19 -19.28 0.98 19.85
N GLU A 20 -18.06 0.92 20.38
CA GLU A 20 -16.85 1.36 19.71
C GLU A 20 -16.85 0.55 18.41
N LEU A 21 -17.45 1.14 17.37
CA LEU A 21 -17.14 0.78 16.00
C LEU A 21 -15.61 0.74 15.97
N PRO A 22 -15.00 -0.34 15.47
CA PRO A 22 -13.56 -0.36 15.27
C PRO A 22 -13.20 0.94 14.58
N SER A 23 -12.14 1.58 15.06
CA SER A 23 -11.56 2.76 14.46
C SER A 23 -11.16 2.42 13.02
N ASP A 24 -12.12 2.51 12.10
CA ASP A 24 -12.02 2.22 10.67
C ASP A 24 -11.18 3.30 9.96
N GLY A 25 -10.67 4.29 10.71
CA GLY A 25 -9.79 5.34 10.23
C GLY A 25 -8.31 4.94 10.17
N GLY A 26 -7.88 3.88 10.87
CA GLY A 26 -6.45 3.52 10.97
C GLY A 26 -5.86 2.88 9.70
N PHE A 27 -6.64 2.08 9.00
CA PHE A 27 -6.24 1.38 7.77
C PHE A 27 -6.22 2.32 6.57
N PHE A 28 -7.21 3.21 6.45
CA PHE A 28 -7.23 4.28 5.45
C PHE A 28 -6.14 5.33 5.70
N SER A 29 -5.86 5.69 6.95
CA SER A 29 -4.79 6.65 7.27
C SER A 29 -3.39 6.08 6.95
N ASN A 30 -3.19 4.78 7.13
CA ASN A 30 -1.95 4.10 6.71
C ASN A 30 -1.85 3.90 5.20
N ILE A 31 -2.96 3.74 4.47
CA ILE A 31 -2.96 3.67 2.99
C ILE A 31 -2.65 5.05 2.37
N LEU A 32 -3.04 6.14 3.04
CA LEU A 32 -2.83 7.53 2.60
C LEU A 32 -1.53 8.15 3.12
N THR A 33 -0.74 7.43 3.92
CA THR A 33 0.60 7.89 4.29
C THR A 33 1.49 7.83 3.04
N PRO A 34 2.13 8.94 2.62
CA PRO A 34 2.91 9.00 1.39
C PRO A 34 4.04 7.95 1.44
N GLY A 35 3.97 6.95 0.56
CA GLY A 35 4.93 5.83 0.47
C GLY A 35 4.37 4.43 0.77
N SER A 36 3.19 4.32 1.40
CA SER A 36 2.58 3.01 1.72
C SER A 36 2.01 2.28 0.49
N SER A 37 1.67 3.03 -0.56
CA SER A 37 1.21 2.49 -1.86
C SER A 37 2.29 1.73 -2.64
N LEU A 38 3.56 1.80 -2.21
CA LEU A 38 4.69 1.10 -2.84
C LEU A 38 4.94 -0.28 -2.21
N ASN A 39 4.02 -0.81 -1.41
CA ASN A 39 4.13 -2.15 -0.87
C ASN A 39 3.77 -3.20 -1.96
N PRO A 40 4.63 -4.21 -2.23
CA PRO A 40 4.36 -5.24 -3.24
C PRO A 40 3.07 -6.03 -3.00
N THR A 41 2.52 -5.97 -1.77
CA THR A 41 1.22 -6.55 -1.42
C THR A 41 0.05 -5.85 -2.13
N PHE A 42 0.07 -4.52 -2.27
CA PHE A 42 -1.02 -3.77 -2.90
C PHE A 42 -1.14 -4.12 -4.39
N LEU A 43 -0.01 -4.18 -5.10
CA LEU A 43 0.06 -4.60 -6.49
C LEU A 43 -0.48 -6.03 -6.67
N ARG A 44 -0.22 -6.93 -5.72
CA ARG A 44 -0.72 -8.30 -5.76
C ARG A 44 -2.22 -8.39 -5.57
N ILE A 45 -2.79 -7.55 -4.70
CA ILE A 45 -4.24 -7.44 -4.52
C ILE A 45 -4.88 -6.89 -5.80
N LEU A 46 -4.26 -5.89 -6.43
CA LEU A 46 -4.73 -5.31 -7.69
C LEU A 46 -4.71 -6.34 -8.82
N ASP A 47 -3.62 -7.11 -8.96
CA ASP A 47 -3.50 -8.23 -9.89
C ASP A 47 -4.60 -9.29 -9.66
N SER A 48 -4.86 -9.63 -8.40
CA SER A 48 -5.96 -10.53 -8.04
C SER A 48 -7.33 -9.96 -8.39
N ALA A 49 -7.56 -8.65 -8.24
CA ALA A 49 -8.83 -8.01 -8.56
C ALA A 49 -9.07 -8.00 -10.09
N PHE A 50 -8.04 -7.70 -10.88
CA PHE A 50 -8.10 -7.79 -12.34
C PHE A 50 -8.28 -9.22 -12.83
N ALA A 51 -7.58 -10.20 -12.23
CA ALA A 51 -7.79 -11.62 -12.56
C ALA A 51 -9.22 -12.08 -12.28
N LEU A 52 -9.80 -11.63 -11.16
CA LEU A 52 -11.20 -11.92 -10.82
C LEU A 52 -12.16 -11.21 -11.78
N LEU A 53 -11.90 -9.95 -12.14
CA LEU A 53 -12.68 -9.21 -13.13
C LEU A 53 -12.65 -9.92 -14.49
N PHE A 54 -11.46 -10.31 -14.96
CA PHE A 54 -11.27 -11.06 -16.19
C PHE A 54 -12.03 -12.39 -16.16
N ALA A 55 -11.98 -13.13 -15.04
CA ALA A 55 -12.73 -14.37 -14.87
C ALA A 55 -14.25 -14.15 -14.99
N VAL A 56 -14.78 -13.08 -14.40
CA VAL A 56 -16.19 -12.70 -14.54
C VAL A 56 -16.51 -12.33 -15.98
N LEU A 57 -15.70 -11.49 -16.63
CA LEU A 57 -15.88 -11.09 -18.02
C LEU A 57 -15.82 -12.29 -18.96
N PHE A 58 -14.90 -13.23 -18.73
CA PHE A 58 -14.77 -14.46 -19.51
C PHE A 58 -15.99 -15.37 -19.34
N SER A 59 -16.47 -15.53 -18.10
CA SER A 59 -17.70 -16.29 -17.80
C SER A 59 -18.91 -15.68 -18.51
N LEU A 60 -19.06 -14.34 -18.44
CA LEU A 60 -20.11 -13.61 -19.16
C LEU A 60 -19.98 -13.71 -20.68
N PHE A 61 -18.75 -13.72 -21.21
CA PHE A 61 -18.48 -13.86 -22.64
C PHE A 61 -19.01 -15.19 -23.19
N VAL A 62 -18.74 -16.28 -22.46
CA VAL A 62 -19.27 -17.62 -22.80
C VAL A 62 -20.80 -17.66 -22.68
N LEU A 63 -21.36 -17.09 -21.60
CA LEU A 63 -22.79 -17.13 -21.34
C LEU A 63 -23.61 -16.30 -22.34
N THR A 64 -23.05 -15.17 -22.78
CA THR A 64 -23.72 -14.20 -23.68
C THR A 64 -23.49 -14.53 -25.16
N ARG A 65 -22.90 -15.68 -25.48
CA ARG A 65 -22.78 -16.19 -26.86
C ARG A 65 -21.89 -15.35 -27.78
N GLY A 66 -20.87 -14.68 -27.22
CA GLY A 66 -19.82 -14.01 -28.02
C GLY A 66 -20.17 -12.61 -28.54
N ASN A 67 -20.72 -11.74 -27.70
CA ASN A 67 -20.97 -10.34 -28.07
C ASN A 67 -19.66 -9.55 -28.24
N ILE A 68 -19.50 -8.83 -29.37
CA ILE A 68 -18.32 -7.99 -29.67
C ILE A 68 -18.03 -6.97 -28.56
N HIS A 69 -19.05 -6.49 -27.84
CA HIS A 69 -18.85 -5.58 -26.71
C HIS A 69 -18.04 -6.21 -25.58
N LEU A 70 -18.27 -7.49 -25.27
CA LEU A 70 -17.53 -8.22 -24.24
C LEU A 70 -16.09 -8.50 -24.67
N LEU A 71 -15.83 -8.64 -25.98
CA LEU A 71 -14.48 -8.73 -26.52
C LEU A 71 -13.69 -7.44 -26.22
N PHE A 72 -14.29 -6.26 -26.50
CA PHE A 72 -13.63 -4.98 -26.20
C PHE A 72 -13.37 -4.78 -24.70
N LEU A 73 -14.33 -5.16 -23.85
CA LEU A 73 -14.14 -5.09 -22.39
C LEU A 73 -12.96 -5.97 -21.94
N MET A 74 -12.82 -7.16 -22.52
CA MET A 74 -11.71 -8.06 -22.22
C MET A 74 -10.35 -7.50 -22.69
N VAL A 75 -10.31 -6.89 -23.89
CA VAL A 75 -9.09 -6.25 -24.42
C VAL A 75 -8.67 -5.06 -23.57
N ILE A 76 -9.61 -4.19 -23.20
CA ILE A 76 -9.33 -2.99 -22.39
C ILE A 76 -8.83 -3.41 -21.00
N GLU A 77 -9.40 -4.45 -20.41
CA GLU A 77 -8.92 -5.02 -19.15
C GLU A 77 -7.47 -5.51 -19.25
N CYS A 78 -7.12 -6.26 -20.29
CA CYS A 78 -5.74 -6.68 -20.54
C CYS A 78 -4.79 -5.49 -20.75
N CYS A 79 -5.22 -4.46 -21.49
CA CYS A 79 -4.45 -3.23 -21.68
C CYS A 79 -4.22 -2.49 -20.35
N LEU A 80 -5.24 -2.44 -19.49
CA LEU A 80 -5.15 -1.83 -18.17
C LEU A 80 -4.16 -2.60 -17.27
N TRP A 81 -4.26 -3.93 -17.24
CA TRP A 81 -3.34 -4.80 -16.52
C TRP A 81 -1.88 -4.61 -16.96
N ALA A 82 -1.65 -4.54 -18.28
CA ALA A 82 -0.33 -4.28 -18.85
C ALA A 82 0.20 -2.89 -18.45
N SER A 83 -0.64 -1.86 -18.49
CA SER A 83 -0.28 -0.50 -18.10
C SER A 83 0.17 -0.42 -16.64
N VAL A 84 -0.55 -1.09 -15.73
CA VAL A 84 -0.15 -1.16 -14.31
C VAL A 84 1.17 -1.92 -14.14
N LYS A 85 1.34 -3.09 -14.77
CA LYS A 85 2.59 -3.86 -14.66
C LYS A 85 3.79 -3.07 -15.17
N TRP A 86 3.64 -2.36 -16.28
CA TRP A 86 4.68 -1.50 -16.83
C TRP A 86 4.99 -0.33 -15.88
N PHE A 87 3.96 0.35 -15.36
CA PHE A 87 4.12 1.45 -14.41
C PHE A 87 4.87 1.04 -13.15
N VAL A 88 4.59 -0.15 -12.61
CA VAL A 88 5.32 -0.71 -11.46
C VAL A 88 6.79 -0.94 -11.77
N HIS A 89 7.06 -1.56 -12.92
CA HIS A 89 8.42 -1.84 -13.36
C HIS A 89 9.22 -0.55 -13.54
N GLU A 90 8.61 0.47 -14.15
CA GLU A 90 9.21 1.78 -14.33
C GLU A 90 9.50 2.46 -12.98
N LEU A 91 8.55 2.42 -12.04
CA LEU A 91 8.77 2.93 -10.68
C LEU A 91 9.95 2.22 -9.99
N GLN A 92 10.06 0.90 -10.11
CA GLN A 92 11.18 0.15 -9.54
C GLN A 92 12.52 0.58 -10.14
N GLN A 93 12.57 0.80 -11.46
CA GLN A 93 13.79 1.28 -12.13
C GLN A 93 14.20 2.68 -11.65
N VAL A 94 13.25 3.62 -11.57
CA VAL A 94 13.53 4.98 -11.07
C VAL A 94 14.02 4.95 -9.62
N ARG A 95 13.42 4.13 -8.75
CA ARG A 95 13.85 3.95 -7.35
C ARG A 95 15.26 3.36 -7.24
N LEU A 96 15.59 2.37 -8.07
CA LEU A 96 16.93 1.80 -8.14
C LEU A 96 17.96 2.85 -8.61
N GLN A 97 17.59 3.73 -9.54
CA GLN A 97 18.47 4.78 -10.04
C GLN A 97 18.67 5.93 -9.04
N GLU A 98 17.63 6.32 -8.31
CA GLU A 98 17.72 7.28 -7.18
C GLU A 98 18.61 6.73 -6.05
N GLY A 99 18.46 5.44 -5.71
CA GLY A 99 19.28 4.78 -4.69
C GLY A 99 20.74 4.58 -5.11
N ALA A 100 20.99 4.29 -6.39
CA ALA A 100 22.35 4.17 -6.93
C ALA A 100 23.07 5.52 -7.03
N SER A 101 22.34 6.62 -7.23
CA SER A 101 22.93 7.97 -7.30
C SER A 101 23.37 8.51 -5.93
N GLN A 102 22.81 8.00 -4.82
CA GLN A 102 23.30 8.32 -3.47
C GLN A 102 24.47 7.45 -2.99
N ALA A 103 24.76 6.33 -3.65
CA ALA A 103 25.86 5.43 -3.29
C ALA A 103 27.18 5.74 -4.02
N SER A 104 27.20 6.72 -4.93
CA SER A 104 28.39 7.07 -5.72
C SER A 104 29.09 8.36 -5.27
N ASP A 105 28.81 8.87 -4.07
CA ASP A 105 29.49 10.06 -3.52
C ASP A 105 30.01 9.85 -2.09
N GLY A 106 30.43 8.61 -1.80
CA GLY A 106 31.00 8.22 -0.50
C GLY A 106 32.16 7.24 -0.65
N HIS A 107 33.38 7.80 -0.62
CA HIS A 107 34.66 7.12 -0.38
C HIS A 107 35.40 6.49 -1.58
N THR A 108 36.12 7.33 -2.35
CA THR A 108 37.54 7.07 -2.65
C THR A 108 38.26 8.40 -2.90
N GLU A 109 38.42 9.22 -1.85
CA GLU A 109 39.57 10.11 -1.76
C GLU A 109 40.34 9.79 -0.48
N ASP A 110 41.66 9.90 -0.62
CA ASP A 110 42.69 9.92 0.43
C ASP A 110 43.31 8.58 0.88
N LYS A 111 44.25 8.09 0.06
CA LYS A 111 45.54 7.59 0.58
C LYS A 111 46.65 8.57 0.17
N THR A 112 46.66 9.74 0.77
CA THR A 112 47.82 10.63 0.83
C THR A 112 48.62 10.24 2.07
N SER A 113 49.69 9.47 1.89
CA SER A 113 50.86 9.54 2.79
C SER A 113 51.99 8.67 2.27
N THR A 114 52.88 9.30 1.50
CA THR A 114 54.26 9.52 1.92
C THR A 114 54.79 8.50 2.93
N LYS A 115 55.48 7.46 2.44
CA LYS A 115 56.47 6.74 3.24
C LYS A 115 57.87 7.20 2.82
N PRO A 116 58.64 7.80 3.74
CA PRO A 116 59.99 8.31 3.48
C PRO A 116 61.04 7.18 3.53
N LYS A 117 62.07 7.32 2.67
CA LYS A 117 63.50 6.95 2.81
C LYS A 117 63.91 5.70 3.61
N ILE A 118 64.35 4.63 2.92
CA ILE A 118 65.43 3.66 3.23
C ILE A 118 65.50 2.69 2.03
N GLU A 119 66.60 2.28 1.42
CA GLU A 119 68.07 2.36 1.58
C GLU A 119 68.65 2.11 0.17
#